data_AF-A0A645INW6-F1
#
_entry.id   AF-A0A645INW6-F1
#
_cell.length_a   1.000
_cell.length_b   1.000
_cell.length_c   1.000
_cell.angle_alpha   90.00
_cell.angle_beta   90.00
_cell.angle_gamma   90.00
#
_symmetry.space_group_name_H-M   'P 1'
#
loop_
_entity.id
_entity.type
_entity.pdbx_description
1 polymer ?
#
loop_
_entity_poly.entity_id
_entity_poly.type
_entity_poly.pdbx_seq_one_letter_code
_entity_poly.pdbx_strand_id
1 'polypeptide(L)' 'MELKSELIRGGTDGARMANERNIPCPNILTGGHNLHSRFEWAALPAMEDAARLILKIIEVGSR' A
#
# COMPACT_ATOMS: atom_id res chain seq x y z
N MET A 1 -10.27 -9.68 3.53
CA MET A 1 -10.60 -8.24 3.64
C MET A 1 -11.23 -7.77 2.33
N GLU A 2 -12.23 -6.89 2.38
CA GLU A 2 -12.77 -6.24 1.18
C GLU A 2 -11.75 -5.22 0.65
N LEU A 3 -11.41 -5.27 -0.63
CA LEU A 3 -10.52 -4.30 -1.26
C LEU A 3 -11.30 -3.04 -1.63
N LYS A 4 -10.82 -1.89 -1.14
CA LYS A 4 -11.38 -0.58 -1.47
C LYS A 4 -10.31 0.26 -2.15
N SER A 5 -10.72 0.94 -3.22
CA SER A 5 -9.89 1.91 -3.92
C SER A 5 -10.39 3.31 -3.58
N GLU A 6 -9.66 3.99 -2.73
CA GLU A 6 -9.99 5.33 -2.26
C GLU A 6 -8.79 6.26 -2.42
N LEU A 7 -9.06 7.56 -2.64
CA LEU A 7 -8.02 8.57 -2.66
C LEU A 7 -7.58 8.88 -1.23
N ILE A 8 -6.27 8.93 -1.01
CA ILE A 8 -5.68 9.37 0.25
C ILE A 8 -5.17 10.80 0.14
N ARG A 9 -5.08 11.50 1.27
CA ARG A 9 -4.37 12.78 1.38
C ARG A 9 -2.96 12.54 1.90
N GLY A 10 -1.99 13.28 1.35
CA GLY A 10 -0.58 13.19 1.73
C GLY A 10 0.31 12.88 0.52
N GLY A 11 1.59 13.20 0.65
CA GLY A 11 2.60 12.85 -0.35
C GLY A 11 3.00 11.38 -0.22
N THR A 12 3.22 10.73 -1.36
CA THR A 12 3.83 9.39 -1.44
C THR A 12 4.85 9.39 -2.57
N ASP A 13 5.92 8.60 -2.43
CA ASP A 13 6.91 8.43 -3.50
C ASP A 13 6.24 7.90 -4.77
N GLY A 14 5.24 7.03 -4.60
CA GLY A 14 4.42 6.50 -5.68
C GLY A 14 3.68 7.59 -6.47
N ALA A 15 3.08 8.58 -5.80
CA ALA A 15 2.42 9.69 -6.48
C ALA A 15 3.40 10.49 -7.35
N ARG A 16 4.64 10.70 -6.88
CA ARG A 16 5.68 11.38 -7.66
C ARG A 16 6.11 10.54 -8.86
N MET A 17 6.39 9.25 -8.66
CA MET A 17 6.78 8.34 -9.73
C MET A 17 5.69 8.18 -10.80
N ALA A 18 4.43 8.07 -10.39
CA ALA A 18 3.30 8.01 -11.30
C ALA A 18 3.20 9.27 -12.15
N ASN A 19 3.37 10.45 -11.56
CA ASN A 19 3.30 11.72 -12.28
C ASN A 19 4.50 11.97 -13.21
N GLU A 20 5.72 11.69 -12.76
CA GLU A 20 6.95 12.04 -13.49
C GLU A 20 7.37 10.98 -14.51
N ARG A 21 7.06 9.71 -14.24
CA ARG A 21 7.56 8.57 -15.04
C ARG A 21 6.45 7.73 -15.67
N ASN A 22 5.19 8.08 -15.43
CA ASN A 22 4.04 7.33 -15.91
C ASN A 22 4.08 5.83 -15.49
N ILE A 23 4.66 5.55 -14.33
CA ILE A 23 4.74 4.20 -13.76
C ILE A 23 3.56 4.04 -12.77
N PRO A 24 2.65 3.07 -12.97
CA PRO A 24 1.59 2.81 -12.00
C PRO A 24 2.17 2.48 -10.63
N CYS A 25 1.79 3.27 -9.62
CA CYS A 25 2.25 3.11 -8.24
C CYS A 25 1.06 3.19 -7.27
N PRO A 26 0.21 2.13 -7.19
CA PRO A 26 -0.88 2.11 -6.23
C PRO A 26 -0.33 2.07 -4.80
N ASN A 27 -0.97 2.81 -3.89
CA ASN A 27 -0.65 2.73 -2.47
C ASN A 27 -1.30 1.48 -1.87
N ILE A 28 -0.47 0.61 -1.31
CA ILE A 28 -0.92 -0.62 -0.66
C ILE A 28 -0.92 -0.39 0.86
N LEU A 29 -1.97 -0.84 1.53
CA LEU A 29 -2.08 -0.75 2.99
C LEU A 29 -0.95 -1.52 3.68
N THR A 30 -0.50 -1.04 4.83
CA THR A 30 0.56 -1.68 5.64
C THR A 30 0.03 -2.27 6.96
N GLY A 31 -1.21 -1.97 7.33
CA GLY A 31 -1.75 -2.26 8.65
C GLY A 31 -1.27 -1.30 9.75
N GLY A 32 -0.56 -0.23 9.38
CA GLY A 32 -0.04 0.77 10.30
C GLY A 32 -1.11 1.72 10.84
N HIS A 33 -1.00 2.07 12.12
CA HIS A 33 -1.87 2.99 12.83
C HIS A 33 -1.03 4.01 13.62
N ASN A 34 -1.55 5.24 13.75
CA ASN A 34 -0.90 6.35 14.46
C ASN A 34 0.56 6.60 14.03
N LEU A 35 0.82 6.53 12.72
CA LEU A 35 2.13 6.76 12.13
C LEU A 35 2.73 8.09 12.61
N HIS A 36 4.01 8.10 12.95
CA HIS A 36 4.76 9.23 13.52
C HIS A 36 4.35 9.64 14.95
N SER A 37 3.70 8.75 15.69
CA SER A 37 3.36 8.99 17.11
C SER A 37 4.09 8.02 18.05
N ARG A 38 4.10 8.32 19.35
CA ARG A 38 4.60 7.39 20.38
C ARG A 38 3.78 6.09 20.47
N PHE A 39 2.56 6.08 19.92
CA PHE A 39 1.66 4.94 19.92
C PHE A 39 1.53 4.36 18.51
N GLU A 40 2.57 4.47 17.69
CA GLU A 40 2.63 3.83 16.39
C GLU A 40 2.66 2.30 16.56
N TRP A 41 1.80 1.61 15.81
CA TRP A 41 1.73 0.15 15.80
C TRP A 41 1.20 -0.34 14.45
N ALA A 42 1.41 -1.63 14.18
CA ALA A 42 0.87 -2.28 13.00
C ALA A 42 0.14 -3.58 13.37
N ALA A 43 -1.01 -3.83 12.76
CA ALA A 43 -1.77 -5.05 12.95
C ALA A 43 -1.13 -6.20 12.16
N LEU A 44 -0.64 -7.23 12.84
CA LEU A 44 -0.02 -8.41 12.19
C LEU A 44 -0.92 -9.04 11.10
N PRO A 45 -2.22 -9.29 11.33
CA PRO A 45 -3.09 -9.85 10.28
C PRO A 45 -3.18 -8.97 9.03
N ALA A 46 -3.15 -7.64 9.18
CA ALA A 46 -3.19 -6.71 8.06
C ALA A 46 -1.86 -6.68 7.29
N MET A 47 -0.73 -6.83 7.99
CA MET A 47 0.58 -6.99 7.36
C MET A 47 0.66 -8.27 6.52
N GLU A 48 0.10 -9.37 7.03
CA GLU A 48 0.01 -10.62 6.27
C GLU A 48 -0.88 -10.48 5.02
N ASP A 49 -2.02 -9.80 5.14
CA ASP A 49 -2.90 -9.51 4.00
C ASP A 49 -2.20 -8.65 2.95
N ALA A 50 -1.42 -7.63 3.37
CA ALA A 50 -0.63 -6.81 2.47
C ALA A 50 0.42 -7.63 1.71
N ALA A 51 1.12 -8.53 2.40
CA ALA A 51 2.09 -9.43 1.78
C ALA A 51 1.42 -10.37 0.75
N ARG A 52 0.26 -10.96 1.11
CA ARG A 52 -0.54 -11.78 0.19
C ARG A 52 -0.97 -11.00 -1.06
N LEU A 53 -1.38 -9.74 -0.90
CA LEU A 53 -1.76 -8.88 -2.02
C LEU A 53 -0.56 -8.60 -2.95
N ILE A 54 0.61 -8.28 -2.40
CA ILE A 54 1.82 -8.05 -3.19
C ILE A 54 2.19 -9.30 -4.00
N LEU A 55 2.20 -10.47 -3.37
CA LEU A 55 2.47 -11.74 -4.06
C LEU A 55 1.47 -12.00 -5.17
N LYS A 56 0.18 -11.68 -4.96
CA LYS A 56 -0.85 -11.83 -5.98
C LYS A 56 -0.66 -10.87 -7.17
N ILE A 57 -0.24 -9.62 -6.91
CA ILE A 57 0.09 -8.65 -7.96
C ILE A 57 1.25 -9.17 -8.81
N ILE A 58 2.31 -9.69 -8.18
CA ILE A 58 3.45 -10.28 -8.88
C ILE A 58 3.00 -11.48 -9.71
N GLU A 59 2.22 -12.40 -9.14
CA GLU A 59 1.70 -13.57 -9.85
C GLU A 59 0.90 -13.17 -11.10
N VAL A 60 -0.01 -12.21 -10.97
CA VAL A 60 -0.85 -11.74 -12.09
C VAL A 60 -0.04 -10.97 -13.12
N GLY A 61 0.89 -10.11 -12.70
CA GLY A 61 1.72 -9.30 -13.59
C GLY A 61 2.88 -10.04 -14.25
N SER A 62 3.20 -11.25 -13.79
CA SER A 62 4.20 -12.14 -14.40
C SER A 62 3.68 -12.97 -15.57
N ARG A 63 2.38 -12.87 -15.87
CA ARG A 63 1.72 -13.49 -17.02
C ARG A 63 1.72 -12.54 -18.21
#